data_AF-A0A6L7J0B7-F1
#
_entry.id   AF-A0A6L7J0B7-F1
#
_cell.length_a   1.000
_cell.length_b   1.000
_cell.length_c   1.000
_cell.angle_alpha   90.00
_cell.angle_beta   90.00
_cell.angle_gamma   90.00
#
_symmetry.space_group_name_H-M   'P 1'
#
loop_
_entity.id
_entity.type
_entity.pdbx_description
1 polymer ?
#
loop_
_entity_poly.entity_id
_entity_poly.type
_entity_poly.pdbx_seq_one_letter_code
_entity_poly.pdbx_strand_id
1 'polypeptide(L)'
;MRSTGRRSERGSMLPLVVVAVLVLFAVLAFAVDQGIAYAAKARQENALDAARAACMDASFALVAKNADDPGRMVADRVVRTVRDAGFRGAASVWFYEAPEESASSTERHWAIGMQLEEESPTVFARGYGIDALPVASYRVMTAMPYAGERVWRPTERRCGRYDYPAGTDAASWSYEALSSLDAFPAELAEAARAALAGGRE
;
A
#
# COMPACT_ATOMS: atom_id res chain seq x y z
N MET A 1 14.53 -17.93 -74.64
CA MET A 1 13.87 -16.98 -73.71
C MET A 1 14.11 -17.46 -72.28
N ARG A 2 14.68 -16.58 -71.45
CA ARG A 2 15.02 -16.83 -70.04
C ARG A 2 13.74 -16.96 -69.19
N SER A 3 13.64 -18.00 -68.36
CA SER A 3 12.81 -17.99 -67.15
C SER A 3 13.73 -17.87 -65.93
N THR A 4 14.21 -16.66 -65.69
CA THR A 4 14.96 -16.28 -64.48
C THR A 4 13.98 -16.05 -63.33
N GLY A 5 14.29 -16.66 -62.17
CA GLY A 5 13.95 -16.13 -60.85
C GLY A 5 12.55 -16.44 -60.32
N ARG A 6 12.34 -17.61 -59.72
CA ARG A 6 11.20 -17.83 -58.81
C ARG A 6 11.44 -18.92 -57.76
N ARG A 7 12.61 -18.94 -57.12
CA ARG A 7 12.88 -19.82 -55.96
C ARG A 7 13.92 -19.18 -55.04
N SER A 8 13.49 -18.35 -54.09
CA SER A 8 14.32 -18.05 -52.90
C SER A 8 13.56 -17.44 -51.71
N GLU A 9 12.38 -16.82 -51.88
CA GLU A 9 11.73 -16.11 -50.77
C GLU A 9 10.87 -17.00 -49.86
N ARG A 10 10.34 -18.12 -50.36
CA ARG A 10 9.45 -19.02 -49.59
C ARG A 10 10.16 -19.79 -48.47
N GLY A 11 11.48 -19.97 -48.53
CA GLY A 11 12.25 -20.68 -47.50
C GLY A 11 12.56 -19.82 -46.27
N SER A 12 12.56 -18.49 -46.41
CA SER A 12 12.86 -17.53 -45.33
C SER A 12 11.62 -17.13 -44.52
N MET A 13 10.43 -17.16 -45.15
CA MET A 13 9.19 -16.77 -44.47
C MET A 13 8.80 -17.71 -43.34
N LEU A 14 8.97 -19.03 -43.49
CA LEU A 14 8.49 -19.99 -42.49
C LEU A 14 9.22 -19.84 -41.14
N PRO A 15 10.57 -19.79 -41.08
CA PRO A 15 11.28 -19.49 -39.83
C PRO A 15 10.89 -18.14 -39.23
N LEU A 16 10.71 -17.12 -40.06
CA LEU A 16 10.36 -15.77 -39.62
C LEU A 16 8.95 -15.71 -39.01
N VAL A 17 7.99 -16.42 -39.62
CA VAL A 17 6.63 -16.59 -39.08
C VAL A 17 6.66 -17.34 -37.76
N VAL A 18 7.45 -18.42 -37.66
CA VAL A 18 7.58 -19.18 -36.39
C VAL A 18 8.15 -18.29 -35.29
N VAL A 19 9.22 -17.55 -35.56
CA VAL A 19 9.81 -16.61 -34.61
C VAL A 19 8.79 -15.53 -34.22
N ALA A 20 8.06 -14.96 -35.18
CA ALA A 20 7.04 -13.96 -34.90
C ALA A 20 5.93 -14.52 -33.99
N VAL A 21 5.45 -15.73 -34.24
CA VAL A 21 4.45 -16.40 -33.39
C VAL A 21 4.98 -16.64 -31.97
N LEU A 22 6.23 -17.09 -31.83
CA LEU A 22 6.85 -17.29 -30.52
C LEU A 22 6.99 -15.97 -29.75
N VAL A 23 7.40 -14.89 -30.42
CA VAL A 23 7.47 -13.55 -29.82
C VAL A 23 6.09 -13.08 -29.39
N LEU A 24 5.07 -13.22 -30.25
CA LEU A 24 3.69 -12.84 -29.91
C LEU A 24 3.17 -13.64 -28.72
N PHE A 25 3.46 -14.94 -28.66
CA PHE A 25 3.09 -15.78 -27.53
C PHE A 25 3.79 -15.33 -26.24
N ALA A 26 5.08 -15.01 -26.30
CA ALA A 26 5.82 -14.50 -25.15
C ALA A 26 5.26 -13.17 -24.64
N VAL A 27 4.90 -12.26 -25.54
CA VAL A 27 4.24 -10.99 -25.19
C VAL A 27 2.88 -11.22 -24.54
N LEU A 28 2.07 -12.14 -25.09
CA LEU A 28 0.77 -12.49 -24.52
C LEU A 28 0.90 -13.11 -23.13
N ALA A 29 1.84 -14.05 -22.97
CA ALA A 29 2.12 -14.70 -21.70
C ALA A 29 2.50 -13.68 -20.61
N PHE A 30 3.42 -12.77 -20.95
CA PHE A 30 3.82 -11.67 -20.06
C PHE A 30 2.63 -10.76 -19.73
N ALA A 31 1.83 -10.38 -20.73
CA ALA A 31 0.68 -9.51 -20.53
C ALA A 31 -0.38 -10.12 -19.60
N VAL A 32 -0.61 -11.43 -19.65
CA VAL A 32 -1.54 -12.12 -18.75
C VAL A 32 -1.05 -12.06 -17.30
N ASP A 33 0.21 -12.41 -17.05
CA ASP A 33 0.76 -12.39 -15.68
C ASP A 33 0.78 -10.96 -15.10
N GLN A 34 1.16 -9.97 -15.91
CA GLN A 34 1.09 -8.56 -15.51
C GLN A 34 -0.35 -8.07 -15.29
N GLY A 35 -1.31 -8.55 -16.08
CA GLY A 35 -2.73 -8.22 -15.92
C GLY A 35 -3.28 -8.70 -14.58
N ILE A 36 -2.90 -9.90 -14.14
CA ILE A 36 -3.28 -10.44 -12.83
C ILE A 36 -2.66 -9.61 -11.70
N ALA A 37 -1.36 -9.32 -11.79
CA ALA A 37 -0.66 -8.49 -10.80
C ALA A 37 -1.24 -7.06 -10.72
N TYR A 38 -1.61 -6.48 -11.86
CA TYR A 38 -2.25 -5.17 -11.92
C TYR A 38 -3.65 -5.19 -11.30
N ALA A 39 -4.44 -6.24 -11.54
CA ALA A 39 -5.73 -6.42 -10.89
C ALA A 39 -5.59 -6.56 -9.36
N ALA A 40 -4.57 -7.31 -8.89
CA ALA A 40 -4.24 -7.39 -7.47
C ALA A 40 -3.92 -6.00 -6.88
N LYS A 41 -3.06 -5.23 -7.56
CA LYS A 41 -2.71 -3.87 -7.16
C LYS A 41 -3.93 -2.95 -7.08
N ALA A 42 -4.79 -2.97 -8.10
CA ALA A 42 -6.01 -2.16 -8.11
C ALA A 42 -6.96 -2.52 -6.95
N ARG A 43 -7.07 -3.81 -6.58
CA ARG A 43 -7.85 -4.22 -5.39
C ARG A 43 -7.23 -3.69 -4.09
N GLN A 44 -5.91 -3.76 -3.95
CA GLN A 44 -5.20 -3.21 -2.79
C GLN A 44 -5.42 -1.70 -2.68
N GLU A 45 -5.28 -0.96 -3.77
CA GLU A 45 -5.50 0.50 -3.78
C GLU A 45 -6.93 0.86 -3.39
N ASN A 46 -7.93 0.17 -3.95
CA ASN A 46 -9.34 0.37 -3.58
C ASN A 46 -9.59 0.07 -2.08
N ALA A 47 -8.97 -0.98 -1.53
CA ALA A 47 -9.07 -1.31 -0.12
C ALA A 47 -8.41 -0.24 0.78
N LEU A 48 -7.26 0.29 0.36
CA LEU A 48 -6.58 1.39 1.05
C LEU A 48 -7.40 2.69 1.01
N ASP A 49 -8.06 2.98 -0.10
CA ASP A 49 -8.97 4.14 -0.20
C ASP A 49 -10.19 3.98 0.71
N ALA A 50 -10.75 2.78 0.80
CA ALA A 50 -11.82 2.49 1.76
C ALA A 50 -11.33 2.62 3.21
N ALA A 51 -10.13 2.12 3.53
CA ALA A 51 -9.53 2.26 4.86
C ALA A 51 -9.26 3.72 5.22
N ARG A 52 -8.81 4.54 4.26
CA ARG A 52 -8.68 6.00 4.43
C ARG A 52 -10.01 6.64 4.80
N ALA A 53 -11.05 6.38 4.01
CA ALA A 53 -12.38 6.93 4.25
C ALA A 53 -12.92 6.52 5.63
N ALA A 54 -12.71 5.24 6.00
CA ALA A 54 -13.12 4.68 7.27
C ALA A 54 -12.40 5.29 8.49
N CYS A 55 -11.15 5.73 8.34
CA CYS A 55 -10.40 6.43 9.40
C CYS A 55 -10.75 7.93 9.48
N MET A 56 -11.23 8.52 8.38
CA MET A 56 -11.66 9.91 8.31
C MET A 56 -13.13 10.11 8.72
N ASP A 57 -13.85 9.03 9.02
CA ASP A 57 -15.21 9.10 9.55
C ASP A 57 -15.24 9.86 10.88
N ALA A 58 -16.17 10.81 11.01
CA ALA A 58 -16.24 11.72 12.15
C ALA A 58 -16.47 11.00 13.49
N SER A 59 -17.25 9.89 13.48
CA SER A 59 -17.52 9.11 14.69
C SER A 59 -16.27 8.40 15.16
N PHE A 60 -15.50 7.83 14.23
CA PHE A 60 -14.22 7.19 14.54
C PHE A 60 -13.18 8.22 14.97
N ALA A 61 -13.03 9.34 14.26
CA ALA A 61 -12.06 10.38 14.57
C ALA A 61 -12.28 10.99 15.97
N LEU A 62 -13.54 11.14 16.39
CA LEU A 62 -13.89 11.63 17.72
C LEU A 62 -13.46 10.68 18.85
N VAL A 63 -13.59 9.37 18.63
CA VAL A 63 -13.13 8.36 19.59
C VAL A 63 -11.60 8.28 19.57
N ALA A 64 -10.99 8.29 18.38
CA ALA A 64 -9.57 8.07 18.19
C ALA A 64 -8.74 9.14 18.90
N LYS A 65 -9.15 10.41 18.78
CA LYS A 65 -8.40 11.52 19.37
C LYS A 65 -8.38 11.53 20.90
N ASN A 66 -9.21 10.72 21.55
CA ASN A 66 -9.32 10.59 23.00
C ASN A 66 -8.92 9.21 23.51
N ALA A 67 -8.31 8.35 22.68
CA ALA A 67 -7.89 7.01 23.04
C ALA A 67 -6.45 6.98 23.58
N ASP A 68 -6.18 6.10 24.55
CA ASP A 68 -4.84 5.89 25.12
C ASP A 68 -3.80 5.43 24.09
N ASP A 69 -4.23 4.61 23.12
CA ASP A 69 -3.42 4.19 21.99
C ASP A 69 -4.14 4.50 20.66
N PRO A 70 -4.06 5.76 20.18
CA PRO A 70 -4.72 6.17 18.95
C PRO A 70 -4.13 5.44 17.73
N GLY A 71 -2.83 5.14 17.76
CA GLY A 71 -2.14 4.45 16.67
C GLY A 71 -2.66 3.03 16.49
N ARG A 72 -2.80 2.26 17.56
CA ARG A 72 -3.42 0.94 17.52
C ARG A 72 -4.87 1.01 17.05
N MET A 73 -5.64 2.00 17.51
CA MET A 73 -7.05 2.11 17.13
C MET A 73 -7.22 2.38 15.63
N VAL A 74 -6.36 3.23 15.06
CA VAL A 74 -6.26 3.46 13.61
C VAL A 74 -5.84 2.18 12.88
N ALA A 75 -4.81 1.49 13.37
CA ALA A 75 -4.34 0.24 12.76
C ALA A 75 -5.43 -0.84 12.72
N ASP A 76 -6.13 -1.05 13.83
CA ASP A 76 -7.25 -2.00 13.92
C ASP A 76 -8.40 -1.60 12.98
N ARG A 77 -8.67 -0.30 12.83
CA ARG A 77 -9.68 0.20 11.89
C ARG A 77 -9.30 -0.07 10.44
N VAL A 78 -8.06 0.25 10.05
CA VAL A 78 -7.52 0.00 8.71
C VAL A 78 -7.63 -1.49 8.39
N VAL A 79 -7.12 -2.35 9.27
CA VAL A 79 -7.08 -3.80 9.03
C VAL A 79 -8.47 -4.40 8.92
N ARG A 80 -9.41 -4.02 9.81
CA ARG A 80 -10.81 -4.47 9.69
C ARG A 80 -11.40 -4.07 8.35
N THR A 81 -11.24 -2.81 7.94
CA THR A 81 -11.79 -2.32 6.66
C THR A 81 -11.21 -3.06 5.45
N VAL A 82 -9.90 -3.29 5.40
CA VAL A 82 -9.30 -4.02 4.26
C VAL A 82 -9.70 -5.50 4.25
N ARG A 83 -9.83 -6.12 5.44
CA ARG A 83 -10.29 -7.52 5.58
C ARG A 83 -11.76 -7.67 5.20
N ASP A 84 -12.61 -6.70 5.52
CA ASP A 84 -14.02 -6.64 5.12
C ASP A 84 -14.17 -6.44 3.60
N ALA A 85 -13.23 -5.71 2.98
CA ALA A 85 -13.12 -5.59 1.52
C ALA A 85 -12.59 -6.88 0.84
N GLY A 86 -12.28 -7.92 1.61
CA GLY A 86 -11.84 -9.23 1.11
C GLY A 86 -10.33 -9.36 0.92
N PHE A 87 -9.52 -8.37 1.30
CA PHE A 87 -8.07 -8.47 1.22
C PHE A 87 -7.52 -9.40 2.32
N ARG A 88 -6.76 -10.43 1.93
CA ARG A 88 -6.22 -11.46 2.85
C ARG A 88 -4.69 -11.45 2.98
N GLY A 89 -3.98 -10.62 2.23
CA GLY A 89 -2.52 -10.46 2.33
C GLY A 89 -2.08 -9.76 3.63
N ALA A 90 -0.78 -9.54 3.78
CA ALA A 90 -0.23 -8.84 4.94
C ALA A 90 -0.58 -7.35 4.91
N ALA A 91 -0.72 -6.75 6.10
CA ALA A 91 -0.98 -5.32 6.24
C ALA A 91 -0.01 -4.72 7.27
N SER A 92 0.61 -3.59 6.93
CA SER A 92 1.46 -2.82 7.84
C SER A 92 0.88 -1.42 7.99
N VAL A 93 0.77 -0.94 9.23
CA VAL A 93 0.27 0.41 9.53
C VAL A 93 1.30 1.15 10.36
N TRP A 94 1.78 2.28 9.85
CA TRP A 94 2.65 3.18 10.57
C TRP A 94 1.84 4.32 11.16
N PHE A 95 2.07 4.60 12.43
CA PHE A 95 1.48 5.74 13.11
C PHE A 95 2.59 6.62 13.68
N TYR A 96 2.57 7.88 13.26
CA TYR A 96 3.40 8.94 13.81
C TYR A 96 2.50 10.04 14.35
N GLU A 97 2.78 10.46 15.58
CA GLU A 97 2.25 11.68 16.17
C GLU A 97 3.39 12.67 16.38
N ALA A 98 3.17 13.92 15.97
CA ALA A 98 4.11 14.99 16.23
C ALA A 98 4.22 15.27 17.74
N PRO A 99 5.44 15.58 18.23
CA PRO A 99 5.65 15.91 19.63
C PRO A 99 4.94 17.23 19.97
N GLU A 100 4.53 17.41 21.24
CA GLU A 100 3.72 18.57 21.66
C GLU A 100 4.44 19.89 21.40
N GLU A 101 5.77 19.91 21.50
CA GLU A 101 6.61 21.08 21.26
C GLU A 101 6.60 21.54 19.78
N SER A 102 6.13 20.69 18.87
CA SER A 102 6.02 20.97 17.44
C SER A 102 4.59 21.31 16.98
N ALA A 103 3.61 21.27 17.89
CA ALA A 103 2.20 21.49 17.59
C ALA A 103 1.60 22.58 18.51
N SER A 104 0.47 23.17 18.11
CA SER A 104 -0.28 24.06 19.00
C SER A 104 -0.91 23.28 20.17
N SER A 105 -1.25 23.95 21.28
CA SER A 105 -1.93 23.30 22.41
C SER A 105 -3.34 22.83 22.09
N THR A 106 -3.92 23.31 20.99
CA THR A 106 -5.26 23.02 20.49
C THR A 106 -5.28 21.92 19.42
N GLU A 107 -4.11 21.44 18.97
CA GLU A 107 -4.01 20.52 17.83
C GLU A 107 -3.05 19.36 18.08
N ARG A 108 -3.35 18.23 17.45
CA ARG A 108 -2.44 17.09 17.31
C ARG A 108 -2.20 16.92 15.83
N HIS A 109 -0.98 16.56 15.43
CA HIS A 109 -0.68 16.22 14.04
C HIS A 109 -0.33 14.75 13.97
N TRP A 110 -1.12 14.01 13.20
CA TRP A 110 -0.91 12.60 12.95
C TRP A 110 -0.52 12.39 11.49
N ALA A 111 0.43 11.51 11.25
CA ALA A 111 0.74 10.95 9.95
C ALA A 111 0.60 9.43 10.03
N ILE A 112 -0.17 8.88 9.10
CA ILE A 112 -0.54 7.46 9.07
C ILE A 112 -0.14 6.92 7.70
N GLY A 113 0.67 5.88 7.71
CA GLY A 113 1.03 5.11 6.52
C GLY A 113 0.38 3.75 6.58
N MET A 114 -0.04 3.22 5.44
CA MET A 114 -0.64 1.90 5.36
C MET A 114 -0.15 1.20 4.09
N GLN A 115 0.33 -0.03 4.27
CA GLN A 115 0.82 -0.90 3.21
C GLN A 115 0.04 -2.21 3.20
N LEU A 116 -0.35 -2.65 2.01
CA LEU A 116 -0.89 -3.99 1.78
C LEU A 116 0.06 -4.76 0.88
N GLU A 117 0.32 -6.01 1.21
CA GLU A 117 1.22 -6.90 0.46
C GLU A 117 0.58 -8.26 0.22
N GLU A 118 0.63 -8.75 -1.01
CA GLU A 118 0.22 -10.11 -1.34
C GLU A 118 1.09 -10.72 -2.44
N GLU A 119 1.21 -12.05 -2.43
CA GLU A 119 1.82 -12.82 -3.50
C GLU A 119 0.75 -13.15 -4.55
N SER A 120 0.80 -12.47 -5.69
CA SER A 120 -0.15 -12.66 -6.79
C SER A 120 0.27 -13.86 -7.65
N PRO A 121 -0.58 -14.89 -7.84
CA PRO A 121 -0.20 -16.08 -8.58
C PRO A 121 0.08 -15.77 -10.06
N THR A 122 1.04 -16.49 -10.65
CA THR A 122 1.34 -16.45 -12.08
C THR A 122 0.73 -17.64 -12.82
N VAL A 123 0.51 -17.49 -14.12
CA VAL A 123 0.01 -18.52 -15.03
C VAL A 123 1.14 -19.03 -15.92
N PHE A 124 1.85 -18.14 -16.61
CA PHE A 124 2.89 -18.54 -17.56
C PHE A 124 4.27 -18.55 -16.91
N ALA A 125 4.59 -17.55 -16.09
CA ALA A 125 5.88 -17.45 -15.40
C ALA A 125 6.13 -18.62 -14.44
N ARG A 126 5.08 -19.29 -13.93
CA ARG A 126 5.20 -20.52 -13.15
C ARG A 126 5.94 -21.63 -13.91
N GLY A 127 5.77 -21.72 -15.23
CA GLY A 127 6.50 -22.66 -16.08
C GLY A 127 8.01 -22.43 -16.10
N TYR A 128 8.46 -21.26 -15.65
CA TYR A 128 9.86 -20.86 -15.49
C TYR A 128 10.30 -20.79 -14.02
N GLY A 129 9.50 -21.33 -13.08
CA GLY A 129 9.80 -21.35 -11.65
C GLY A 129 9.42 -20.07 -10.88
N ILE A 130 8.67 -19.15 -11.49
CA ILE A 130 8.16 -17.94 -10.82
C ILE A 130 6.70 -18.19 -10.46
N ASP A 131 6.42 -18.73 -9.27
CA ASP A 131 5.06 -19.15 -8.87
C ASP A 131 4.09 -18.00 -8.56
N ALA A 132 4.64 -16.85 -8.14
CA ALA A 132 3.91 -15.66 -7.77
C ALA A 132 4.75 -14.40 -8.01
N LEU A 133 4.08 -13.26 -8.12
CA LEU A 133 4.66 -11.93 -8.18
C LEU A 133 4.30 -11.17 -6.90
N PRO A 134 5.27 -10.55 -6.22
CA PRO A 134 4.99 -9.71 -5.07
C PRO A 134 4.27 -8.45 -5.54
N VAL A 135 3.11 -8.16 -4.95
CA VAL A 135 2.32 -6.96 -5.21
C VAL A 135 2.13 -6.21 -3.90
N ALA A 136 2.59 -4.96 -3.89
CA ALA A 136 2.45 -4.08 -2.75
C ALA A 136 1.84 -2.73 -3.17
N SER A 137 0.98 -2.21 -2.30
CA SER A 137 0.39 -0.88 -2.44
C SER A 137 0.54 -0.13 -1.13
N TYR A 138 0.87 1.15 -1.22
CA TYR A 138 1.12 2.01 -0.07
C TYR A 138 0.29 3.29 -0.16
N ARG A 139 -0.15 3.80 0.98
CA ARG A 139 -0.89 5.06 1.05
C ARG A 139 -0.58 5.79 2.34
N VAL A 140 -0.49 7.11 2.24
CA VAL A 140 -0.33 8.02 3.38
C VAL A 140 -1.58 8.87 3.58
N MET A 141 -1.92 9.13 4.83
CA MET A 141 -2.86 10.17 5.21
C MET A 141 -2.32 10.96 6.40
N THR A 142 -2.74 12.21 6.51
CA THR A 142 -2.50 13.05 7.68
C THR A 142 -3.84 13.43 8.29
N ALA A 143 -3.86 13.56 9.62
CA ALA A 143 -5.04 14.02 10.34
C ALA A 143 -4.62 15.04 11.38
N MET A 144 -5.46 16.04 11.61
CA MET A 144 -5.23 17.08 12.61
C MET A 144 -6.37 17.10 13.63
N PRO A 145 -6.38 16.19 14.61
CA PRO A 145 -7.36 16.27 15.68
C PRO A 145 -7.19 17.56 16.48
N TYR A 146 -8.26 18.33 16.59
CA TYR A 146 -8.28 19.60 17.32
C TYR A 146 -9.31 19.61 18.46
N ALA A 147 -9.14 20.56 19.36
CA ALA A 147 -10.07 20.88 20.45
C ALA A 147 -10.14 22.41 20.64
N GLY A 148 -11.26 22.91 21.18
CA GLY A 148 -11.50 24.35 21.32
C GLY A 148 -10.57 25.07 22.30
N GLU A 149 -10.01 24.35 23.28
CA GLU A 149 -9.08 24.93 24.28
C GLU A 149 -7.76 24.16 24.34
N ARG A 150 -7.81 22.89 24.75
CA ARG A 150 -6.62 22.02 24.82
C ARG A 150 -6.97 20.62 24.34
N VAL A 151 -6.11 20.06 23.49
CA VAL A 151 -6.25 18.66 23.08
C VAL A 151 -5.85 17.74 24.22
N TRP A 152 -6.64 16.70 24.42
CA TRP A 152 -6.24 15.58 25.26
C TRP A 152 -5.09 14.81 24.58
N ARG A 153 -4.11 14.38 25.38
CA ARG A 153 -2.96 13.58 24.93
C ARG A 153 -2.78 12.37 25.86
N PRO A 154 -2.40 11.21 25.32
CA PRO A 154 -2.01 10.07 26.15
C PRO A 154 -0.75 10.40 26.94
N THR A 155 -0.57 9.74 28.09
CA THR A 155 0.62 9.92 28.94
C THR A 155 1.91 9.57 28.22
N GLU A 156 1.86 8.55 27.36
CA GLU A 156 2.99 8.12 26.53
C GLU A 156 2.65 8.28 25.05
N ARG A 157 3.49 9.00 24.31
CA ARG A 157 3.38 9.10 22.85
C ARG A 157 3.92 7.83 22.21
N ARG A 158 3.03 7.05 21.59
CA ARG A 158 3.40 5.79 20.92
C ARG A 158 3.47 5.97 19.40
N CYS A 159 4.69 6.04 18.88
CA CYS A 159 4.96 6.09 17.44
C CYS A 159 5.60 4.77 16.99
N GLY A 160 5.18 4.22 15.86
CA GLY A 160 5.72 2.94 15.41
C GLY A 160 4.95 2.29 14.28
N ARG A 161 5.27 1.02 14.03
CA ARG A 161 4.63 0.17 13.04
C ARG A 161 3.84 -0.95 13.72
N TYR A 162 2.64 -1.19 13.21
CA TYR A 162 1.79 -2.32 13.55
C TYR A 162 1.73 -3.25 12.34
N ASP A 163 2.15 -4.50 12.51
CA ASP A 163 2.18 -5.50 11.44
C ASP A 163 1.13 -6.58 11.68
N TYR A 164 0.36 -6.88 10.64
CA TYR A 164 -0.71 -7.87 10.64
C TYR A 164 -0.41 -8.92 9.56
N PRO A 165 -0.14 -10.17 9.95
CA PRO A 165 0.15 -11.25 9.01
C PRO A 165 -0.99 -11.52 8.01
N ALA A 166 -0.63 -12.18 6.91
CA ALA A 166 -1.61 -12.67 5.95
C ALA A 166 -2.53 -13.72 6.59
N GLY A 167 -3.80 -13.72 6.20
CA GLY A 167 -4.78 -14.71 6.65
C GLY A 167 -5.22 -14.61 8.12
N THR A 168 -4.68 -13.67 8.90
CA THR A 168 -5.08 -13.47 10.29
C THR A 168 -6.14 -12.39 10.44
N ASP A 169 -7.00 -12.57 11.44
CA ASP A 169 -7.91 -11.53 11.93
C ASP A 169 -7.11 -10.42 12.65
N ALA A 170 -7.76 -9.28 12.90
CA ALA A 170 -7.15 -8.12 13.56
C ALA A 170 -6.62 -8.40 14.99
N ALA A 171 -6.85 -9.59 15.55
CA ALA A 171 -6.37 -9.97 16.89
C ALA A 171 -4.90 -10.39 16.92
N SER A 172 -4.30 -10.78 15.78
CA SER A 172 -2.89 -11.18 15.69
C SER A 172 -2.07 -10.09 15.01
N TRP A 173 -1.24 -9.41 15.79
CA TRP A 173 -0.37 -8.34 15.31
C TRP A 173 0.92 -8.24 16.14
N SER A 174 1.95 -7.64 15.55
CA SER A 174 3.16 -7.21 16.24
C SER A 174 3.30 -5.71 16.19
N TYR A 175 4.05 -5.15 17.15
CA TYR A 175 4.37 -3.72 17.17
C TYR A 175 5.87 -3.51 17.28
N GLU A 176 6.35 -2.57 16.47
CA GLU A 176 7.72 -2.09 16.48
C GLU A 176 7.71 -0.59 16.79
N ALA A 177 8.38 -0.20 17.87
CA ALA A 177 8.54 1.21 18.23
C ALA A 177 9.57 1.87 17.30
N LEU A 178 9.21 3.03 16.74
CA LEU A 178 10.08 3.81 15.87
C LEU A 178 10.40 5.14 16.56
N SER A 179 11.66 5.36 16.89
CA SER A 179 12.11 6.47 17.74
C SER A 179 12.32 7.78 17.01
N SER A 180 12.48 7.76 15.69
CA SER A 180 12.67 8.96 14.86
C SER A 180 11.80 8.91 13.62
N LEU A 181 11.45 10.09 13.09
CA LEU A 181 10.67 10.20 11.86
C LEU A 181 11.43 9.61 10.65
N ASP A 182 12.76 9.57 10.70
CA ASP A 182 13.59 8.99 9.63
C ASP A 182 13.54 7.45 9.59
N ALA A 183 13.03 6.80 10.63
CA ALA A 183 12.80 5.35 10.64
C ALA A 183 11.44 4.98 9.99
N PHE A 184 10.61 5.96 9.64
CA PHE A 184 9.35 5.75 8.93
C PHE A 184 9.57 5.74 7.41
N PRO A 185 8.62 5.20 6.62
CA PRO A 185 8.66 5.33 5.17
C PRO A 185 8.79 6.80 4.74
N ALA A 186 9.64 7.07 3.75
CA ALA A 186 10.00 8.43 3.33
C ALA A 186 8.77 9.30 3.02
N GLU A 187 7.79 8.75 2.30
CA GLU A 187 6.55 9.44 1.95
C GLU A 187 5.72 9.85 3.18
N LEU A 188 5.71 9.03 4.25
CA LEU A 188 5.04 9.39 5.51
C LEU A 188 5.81 10.49 6.23
N ALA A 189 7.14 10.35 6.30
CA ALA A 189 8.00 11.35 6.92
C ALA A 189 7.86 12.71 6.23
N GLU A 190 7.81 12.75 4.91
CA GLU A 190 7.55 13.96 4.12
C GLU A 190 6.16 14.54 4.40
N ALA A 191 5.11 13.71 4.38
CA ALA A 191 3.75 14.17 4.69
C ALA A 191 3.63 14.73 6.11
N ALA A 192 4.30 14.12 7.09
CA ALA A 192 4.34 14.59 8.47
C ALA A 192 5.02 15.96 8.58
N ARG A 193 6.17 16.14 7.91
CA ARG A 193 6.88 17.42 7.89
C ARG A 193 6.05 18.50 7.19
N ALA A 194 5.42 18.18 6.06
CA ALA A 194 4.56 19.09 5.32
C ALA A 194 3.34 19.54 6.15
N ALA A 195 2.68 18.61 6.85
CA ALA A 195 1.54 18.91 7.70
C ALA A 195 1.91 19.84 8.87
N LEU A 196 3.12 19.71 9.42
CA LEU A 196 3.63 20.60 10.47
C LEU A 196 4.03 21.98 9.95
N ALA A 197 4.53 22.06 8.71
CA ALA A 197 4.88 23.34 8.09
C ALA A 197 3.64 24.18 7.75
N GLY A 198 2.57 23.53 7.25
CA GLY A 198 1.33 24.21 6.85
C GLY A 198 0.48 24.76 8.01
N GLY A 199 0.75 24.37 9.26
CA GLY A 199 0.06 24.90 10.45
C GLY A 199 0.72 26.15 11.06
N ARG A 200 1.74 26.73 10.40
CA ARG A 200 2.53 27.88 10.91
C ARG A 200 2.26 29.19 10.16
N GLU A 201 1.23 29.25 9.31
CA GLU A 201 0.72 30.46 8.65
C GLU A 201 -0.52 31.01 9.37
#